data_AF-A0A2E8D8V9-F1
#
_entry.id   AF-A0A2E8D8V9-F1
#
_cell.length_a   1.000
_cell.length_b   1.000
_cell.length_c   1.000
_cell.angle_alpha   90.00
_cell.angle_beta   90.00
_cell.angle_gamma   90.00
#
_symmetry.space_group_name_H-M   'P 1'
#
loop_
_entity.id
_entity.type
_entity.pdbx_description
1 polymer ?
#
loop_
_entity_poly.entity_id
_entity_poly.type
_entity_poly.pdbx_seq_one_letter_code
_entity_poly.pdbx_strand_id
1 'polypeptide(L)'
;MANTVLGLDLGPNSIGWALIEEDSADSDGGRLVDIGVRIFPEGVDAFDTSKEVSRNEDRRIARGMRRQIQRRMRRRKRLREGLIEAGLRPIRNIYAELAKGEDSVTNLSLRPIRNI
;
A
#
# COMPACT_ATOMS: atom_id res chain seq x y z
N MET A 1 7.94 -44.48 -18.57
CA MET A 1 8.20 -43.64 -17.38
C MET A 1 6.88 -43.53 -16.66
N ALA A 2 6.84 -43.79 -15.36
CA ALA A 2 5.61 -43.65 -14.59
C ALA A 2 5.17 -42.19 -14.56
N ASN A 3 3.87 -41.95 -14.67
CA ASN A 3 3.30 -40.60 -14.68
C ASN A 3 3.05 -40.17 -13.24
N THR A 4 3.46 -38.96 -12.84
CA THR A 4 3.24 -38.48 -11.47
C THR A 4 2.24 -37.33 -11.47
N VAL A 5 1.17 -37.47 -10.70
CA VAL A 5 0.08 -36.50 -10.55
C VAL A 5 0.11 -35.88 -9.16
N LEU A 6 0.03 -34.54 -9.11
CA LEU A 6 -0.08 -33.77 -7.86
C LEU A 6 -1.53 -33.29 -7.68
N GLY A 7 -2.24 -33.86 -6.71
CA GLY A 7 -3.53 -33.36 -6.24
C GLY A 7 -3.35 -32.23 -5.24
N LEU A 8 -4.15 -31.16 -5.36
CA LEU A 8 -4.15 -30.03 -4.44
C LEU A 8 -5.58 -29.75 -3.93
N ASP A 9 -5.71 -29.59 -2.62
CA ASP A 9 -6.94 -29.14 -1.95
C ASP A 9 -6.67 -27.80 -1.26
N LEU A 10 -7.38 -26.75 -1.68
CA LEU A 10 -7.13 -25.37 -1.25
C LEU A 10 -8.23 -24.90 -0.29
N GLY A 11 -7.90 -24.85 0.99
CA GLY A 11 -8.72 -24.24 2.03
C GLY A 11 -8.29 -22.80 2.36
N PRO A 12 -9.07 -22.06 3.17
CA PRO A 12 -8.76 -20.68 3.56
C PRO A 12 -7.41 -20.53 4.29
N ASN A 13 -7.06 -21.54 5.09
CA ASN A 13 -5.87 -21.56 5.96
C ASN A 13 -5.03 -22.84 5.80
N SER A 14 -5.30 -23.62 4.75
CA SER A 14 -4.65 -24.91 4.53
C SER A 14 -4.51 -25.23 3.05
N ILE A 15 -3.43 -25.91 2.70
CA ILE A 15 -3.23 -26.53 1.38
C ILE A 15 -2.94 -28.01 1.62
N GLY A 16 -3.93 -28.85 1.37
CA GLY A 16 -3.73 -30.29 1.28
C GLY A 16 -3.06 -30.64 -0.04
N TRP A 17 -2.13 -31.58 -0.04
CA TRP A 17 -1.52 -32.08 -1.26
C TRP A 17 -1.27 -33.59 -1.19
N ALA A 18 -1.38 -34.24 -2.34
CA ALA A 18 -1.10 -35.66 -2.49
C ALA A 18 -0.37 -35.89 -3.81
N LEU A 19 0.71 -36.66 -3.76
CA LEU A 19 1.50 -37.05 -4.91
C LEU A 19 1.21 -38.52 -5.23
N ILE A 20 0.70 -38.79 -6.43
CA ILE A 20 0.27 -40.12 -6.87
C ILE A 20 1.07 -40.48 -8.12
N GLU A 21 1.62 -41.68 -8.14
CA GLU A 21 2.26 -42.25 -9.32
C GLU A 21 1.26 -43.18 -10.01
N GLU A 22 0.89 -42.84 -11.24
CA GLU A 22 0.01 -43.62 -12.09
C GLU A 22 0.84 -44.56 -12.97
N ASP A 23 0.55 -45.86 -12.91
CA ASP A 23 1.16 -46.81 -13.82
C ASP A 23 0.38 -46.83 -15.14
N SER A 24 1.12 -46.68 -16.25
CA SER A 24 0.54 -46.48 -17.59
C SER A 24 -0.14 -47.73 -18.18
N ALA A 25 -0.09 -48.86 -17.49
CA ALA A 25 -0.50 -50.16 -18.01
C ALA A 25 -1.86 -50.65 -17.48
N ASP A 26 -2.26 -50.33 -16.24
CA ASP A 26 -3.50 -50.81 -15.64
C ASP A 26 -4.11 -49.74 -14.72
N SER A 27 -5.30 -49.28 -15.09
CA SER A 27 -6.05 -48.17 -14.48
C SER A 27 -6.71 -48.53 -13.13
N ASP A 28 -6.10 -49.38 -12.32
CA ASP A 28 -6.68 -49.87 -11.05
C ASP A 28 -5.69 -49.66 -9.89
N GLY A 29 -5.46 -48.40 -9.56
CA GLY A 29 -4.80 -47.96 -8.33
C GLY A 29 -3.45 -47.29 -8.53
N GLY A 30 -3.46 -45.95 -8.56
CA GLY A 30 -2.22 -45.18 -8.46
C GLY A 30 -1.52 -45.38 -7.11
N ARG A 31 -0.19 -45.42 -7.12
CA ARG A 31 0.62 -45.55 -5.91
C ARG A 31 0.71 -44.20 -5.20
N LEU A 32 0.32 -44.16 -3.93
CA LEU A 32 0.56 -42.98 -3.09
C LEU A 32 2.06 -42.82 -2.86
N VAL A 33 2.63 -41.71 -3.35
CA VAL A 33 4.05 -41.40 -3.19
C VAL A 33 4.27 -40.66 -1.88
N ASP A 34 3.49 -39.60 -1.67
CA ASP A 34 3.58 -38.76 -0.48
C ASP A 34 2.29 -37.95 -0.31
N ILE A 35 2.03 -37.49 0.92
CA ILE A 35 0.92 -36.61 1.25
C ILE A 35 1.32 -35.61 2.31
N GLY A 36 0.63 -34.48 2.33
CA GLY A 36 0.78 -33.54 3.41
C GLY A 36 -0.28 -32.46 3.41
N VAL A 37 -0.22 -31.64 4.45
CA VAL A 37 -1.03 -30.44 4.57
C VAL A 37 -0.13 -29.31 5.00
N ARG A 38 -0.12 -28.22 4.25
CA ARG A 38 0.50 -26.97 4.67
C ARG A 38 -0.54 -26.10 5.35
N ILE A 39 -0.40 -25.90 6.66
CA ILE A 39 -1.21 -24.95 7.42
C ILE A 39 -0.49 -23.60 7.43
N PHE A 40 -1.23 -22.51 7.22
CA PHE A 40 -0.69 -21.15 7.25
C PHE A 40 -1.64 -20.21 8.01
N PRO A 41 -1.11 -19.16 8.66
CA PRO A 41 -1.94 -18.20 9.36
C PRO A 41 -2.80 -17.42 8.37
N GLU A 42 -3.96 -17.03 8.85
CA GLU A 42 -5.00 -16.38 8.06
C GLU A 42 -4.51 -15.03 7.48
N GLY A 43 -4.96 -14.72 6.27
CA GLY A 43 -4.57 -13.51 5.53
C GLY A 43 -5.24 -12.22 6.02
N VAL A 44 -6.03 -12.30 7.08
CA VAL A 44 -6.88 -11.24 7.61
C VAL A 44 -6.65 -11.06 9.10
N ASP A 45 -6.86 -9.85 9.60
CA ASP A 45 -6.98 -9.60 11.03
C ASP A 45 -8.47 -9.75 11.42
N ALA A 46 -8.74 -10.39 12.57
CA ALA A 46 -10.08 -10.62 13.11
C ALA A 46 -11.02 -11.49 12.22
N PHE A 47 -10.53 -12.65 11.78
CA PHE A 47 -11.30 -13.66 11.06
C PHE A 47 -12.55 -14.10 11.84
N ASP A 48 -13.63 -14.41 11.10
CA ASP A 48 -14.95 -14.82 11.63
C ASP A 48 -15.62 -13.77 12.56
N THR A 49 -15.21 -12.50 12.42
CA THR A 49 -15.88 -11.37 13.07
C THR A 49 -16.43 -10.40 12.04
N SER A 50 -17.40 -9.57 12.44
CA SER A 50 -17.94 -8.49 11.61
C SER A 50 -16.92 -7.41 11.22
N LYS A 51 -15.69 -7.49 11.73
CA LYS A 51 -14.59 -6.55 11.50
C LYS A 51 -13.40 -7.21 10.81
N GLU A 52 -13.65 -8.25 10.00
CA GLU A 52 -12.61 -8.86 9.18
C GLU A 52 -11.99 -7.79 8.26
N VAL A 53 -10.69 -7.55 8.43
CA VAL A 53 -9.94 -6.57 7.65
C VAL A 53 -8.69 -7.24 7.11
N SER A 54 -8.42 -7.04 5.81
CA SER A 54 -7.17 -7.52 5.23
C SER A 54 -5.98 -6.86 5.94
N ARG A 55 -4.94 -7.64 6.26
CA ARG A 55 -3.68 -7.12 6.85
C ARG A 55 -3.00 -6.05 5.98
N ASN A 56 -3.37 -5.97 4.70
CA ASN A 56 -2.87 -4.98 3.75
C ASN A 56 -3.75 -3.72 3.63
N GLU A 57 -4.92 -3.68 4.29
CA GLU A 57 -5.84 -2.55 4.26
C GLU A 57 -5.18 -1.27 4.77
N ASP A 58 -4.60 -1.31 5.97
CA ASP A 58 -3.92 -0.15 6.56
C ASP A 58 -2.76 0.35 5.69
N ARG A 59 -2.01 -0.58 5.11
CA ARG A 59 -0.93 -0.25 4.15
C ARG A 59 -1.48 0.44 2.91
N ARG A 60 -2.65 0.02 2.43
CA ARG A 60 -3.34 0.62 1.27
C ARG A 60 -3.83 2.02 1.63
N ILE A 61 -4.47 2.20 2.77
CA ILE A 61 -4.98 3.49 3.26
C ILE A 61 -3.83 4.48 3.44
N ALA A 62 -2.77 4.10 4.17
CA ALA A 62 -1.60 4.94 4.40
C ALA A 62 -0.88 5.34 3.10
N ARG A 63 -0.86 4.43 2.11
CA ARG A 63 -0.32 4.72 0.77
C ARG A 63 -1.22 5.73 0.01
N GLY A 64 -2.54 5.58 0.11
CA GLY A 64 -3.52 6.49 -0.45
C GLY A 64 -3.35 7.92 0.07
N MET A 65 -3.29 8.08 1.40
CA MET A 65 -3.11 9.36 2.06
C MET A 65 -1.83 10.07 1.61
N ARG A 66 -0.69 9.37 1.61
CA ARG A 66 0.60 9.93 1.14
C ARG A 66 0.52 10.42 -0.30
N ARG A 67 -0.10 9.66 -1.21
CA ARG A 67 -0.30 10.06 -2.61
C ARG A 67 -1.19 11.30 -2.71
N GLN A 68 -2.28 11.38 -1.96
CA GLN A 68 -3.18 12.53 -1.96
C GLN A 68 -2.48 13.80 -1.49
N ILE A 69 -1.72 13.74 -0.40
CA ILE A 69 -0.92 14.86 0.13
C ILE A 69 0.08 15.34 -0.92
N GLN A 70 0.88 14.44 -1.49
CA GLN A 70 1.85 14.78 -2.53
C GLN A 70 1.20 15.39 -3.78
N ARG A 71 0.02 14.90 -4.19
CA ARG A 71 -0.74 15.44 -5.33
C ARG A 71 -1.25 16.85 -5.02
N ARG A 72 -1.79 17.09 -3.82
CA ARG A 72 -2.25 18.42 -3.38
C ARG A 72 -1.11 19.42 -3.35
N MET A 73 0.05 19.03 -2.81
CA MET A 73 1.25 19.88 -2.76
C MET A 73 1.74 20.24 -4.17
N ARG A 74 1.84 19.26 -5.08
CA ARG A 74 2.22 19.50 -6.47
C ARG A 74 1.24 20.42 -7.21
N ARG A 75 -0.07 20.21 -7.06
CA ARG A 75 -1.09 21.09 -7.66
C ARG A 75 -0.98 22.52 -7.14
N ARG A 76 -0.82 22.71 -5.83
CA ARG A 76 -0.62 24.04 -5.22
C ARG A 76 0.65 24.72 -5.72
N LYS A 77 1.74 23.97 -5.87
CA LYS A 77 3.00 24.48 -6.43
C LYS A 77 2.80 24.97 -7.87
N ARG A 78 2.26 24.13 -8.75
CA ARG A 78 1.98 24.48 -10.15
C ARG A 78 1.03 25.66 -10.29
N LEU A 79 -0.04 25.69 -9.50
CA LEU A 79 -0.97 26.82 -9.48
C LEU A 79 -0.26 28.12 -9.09
N ARG A 80 0.57 28.06 -8.04
CA ARG A 80 1.35 29.24 -7.60
C ARG A 80 2.30 29.71 -8.70
N GLU A 81 3.02 28.80 -9.35
CA GLU A 81 3.93 29.11 -10.45
C GLU A 81 3.17 29.77 -11.62
N GLY A 82 2.05 29.19 -12.05
CA GLY A 82 1.22 29.77 -13.12
C GLY A 82 0.60 31.13 -12.77
N LEU A 83 0.20 31.35 -11.51
CA LEU A 83 -0.29 32.66 -11.07
C LEU A 83 0.82 33.73 -11.05
N ILE A 84 2.05 33.34 -10.72
CA ILE A 84 3.21 34.25 -10.77
C ILE A 84 3.50 34.64 -12.21
N GLU A 85 3.53 33.67 -13.12
CA GLU A 85 3.78 33.89 -14.54
C GLU A 85 2.71 34.79 -15.17
N ALA A 86 1.45 34.60 -14.82
CA ALA A 86 0.35 35.44 -15.29
C ALA A 86 0.28 36.83 -14.63
N GLY A 87 1.15 37.14 -13.66
CA GLY A 87 1.06 38.38 -12.87
C GLY A 87 -0.16 38.46 -11.95
N LEU A 88 -0.89 37.36 -11.79
CA LEU A 88 -2.13 37.26 -11.00
C LEU A 88 -1.89 36.81 -9.55
N ARG A 89 -0.64 36.78 -9.09
CA ARG A 89 -0.35 36.48 -7.69
C ARG A 89 -0.90 37.62 -6.83
N PRO A 90 -1.81 37.36 -5.87
CA PRO A 90 -2.25 38.38 -4.94
C PRO A 90 -1.03 38.96 -4.22
N ILE A 91 -0.90 40.29 -4.24
CA ILE A 91 0.10 41.00 -3.45
C ILE A 91 -0.07 40.53 -2.01
N ARG A 92 1.04 40.13 -1.40
CA ARG A 92 1.04 39.64 -0.03
C ARG A 92 0.58 40.80 0.86
N ASN A 93 -0.67 40.76 1.32
CA ASN A 93 -1.17 41.75 2.27
C ASN A 93 -0.63 41.36 3.65
N ILE A 94 0.57 41.83 3.95
CA ILE A 94 1.28 41.58 5.22
C ILE A 94 0.39 42.00 6.40
N TYR A 95 -0.41 43.05 6.25
CA TYR A 95 -1.35 43.52 7.28
C TYR A 95 -2.50 42.53 7.55
N ALA A 96 -2.95 41.77 6.56
CA ALA A 96 -3.99 40.75 6.73
C ALA A 96 -3.48 39.46 7.41
N GLU A 97 -2.18 39.16 7.33
CA GLU A 97 -1.55 38.05 8.08
C GLU A 97 -1.28 38.47 9.54
N LEU A 98 -0.79 39.71 9.76
CA LEU A 98 -0.59 40.26 11.11
C LEU A 98 -1.92 40.39 11.89
N ALA A 99 -3.01 40.75 11.22
CA ALA A 99 -4.35 40.83 11.82
C ALA A 99 -4.95 39.46 12.19
N LYS A 100 -4.36 38.34 11.74
CA LYS A 100 -4.84 36.98 12.06
C LYS A 100 -4.20 36.35 13.29
N GLY A 101 -3.32 37.06 14.00
CA GLY A 101 -2.88 36.67 15.35
C GLY A 101 -2.22 35.29 15.46
N GLU A 102 -1.66 34.76 14.36
CA GLU A 102 -0.84 33.55 14.40
C GLU A 102 0.63 33.95 14.20
N ASP A 103 1.20 34.51 15.27
CA ASP A 103 2.65 34.50 15.44
C ASP A 103 3.10 33.05 15.64
N SER A 104 3.44 32.39 14.54
CA SER A 104 4.49 31.37 14.57
C SER A 104 5.58 31.78 13.61
N VAL A 105 6.44 32.61 14.18
CA VAL A 105 7.77 32.99 13.72
C VAL A 105 8.63 31.72 13.58
N THR A 106 8.39 30.90 12.56
CA THR A 106 9.29 29.80 12.20
C THR A 106 9.36 29.69 10.67
N ASN A 107 10.57 29.82 10.14
CA ASN A 107 10.94 29.88 8.71
C ASN A 107 11.01 31.27 8.07
N LEU A 108 11.19 32.33 8.85
CA LEU A 108 12.15 33.34 8.44
C LEU A 108 13.53 32.85 8.89
N SER A 109 14.04 31.79 8.25
CA SER A 109 15.47 31.48 8.36
C SER A 109 16.20 32.63 7.68
N LEU A 110 16.59 33.58 8.52
CA LEU A 110 17.53 34.66 8.30
C LEU A 110 18.49 34.30 7.15
N ARG A 111 18.28 34.90 5.97
CA ARG A 111 19.45 35.13 5.10
C ARG A 111 20.30 36.13 5.86
N PRO A 112 21.58 35.83 6.20
CA PRO A 112 22.46 36.86 6.68
C PRO A 112 22.66 37.81 5.49
N ILE A 113 22.10 39.01 5.57
CA ILE A 113 22.60 40.13 4.79
C ILE A 113 23.47 40.93 5.74
N ARG A 114 24.76 40.98 5.39
CA ARG A 114 25.76 42.06 5.50
C ARG A 114 27.12 41.47 5.86
N ASN A 115 28.25 41.98 5.38
CA ASN A 115 28.65 42.88 4.28
C ASN A 115 30.18 42.88 4.36
N ILE A 116 30.88 42.67 3.24
CA ILE A 116 32.10 43.31 2.70
C ILE A 116 32.55 42.44 1.52
#